data_AF-K1YL68-F1
#
_entry.id   AF-K1YL68-F1
#
_cell.length_a   1.000
_cell.length_b   1.000
_cell.length_c   1.000
_cell.angle_alpha   90.00
_cell.angle_beta   90.00
_cell.angle_gamma   90.00
#
_symmetry.space_group_name_H-M   'P 1'
#
loop_
_entity.id
_entity.type
_entity.pdbx_description
1 polymer ?
#
loop_
_entity_poly.entity_id
_entity_poly.type
_entity_poly.pdbx_seq_one_letter_code
_entity_poly.pdbx_strand_id
1 'polypeptide(L)'
;MDGQLTAGTFDKVEEQINYEQQKLSEELPYSFEVLSQVGDFRITVGLHYLIQLAGQLGIKGNLEPVLSFPLGSNVVTLLEATRMYEGLVTGSVTTFGEPHQEDGNDSLAILSRIESEDGKVLFEPKPVRRQVFDQKTTLAIGGILENVVKFGTGKSAGDKVKLRADEQGSGAEIAKLNLPVPLLGKTGTANNYTNASFFGYLPGVMASGDGMVQQDGFAIGTYVGFDDNQPMRRKASRISGAAGALPTWCEIANVLLKEQDYVSKLDPVDISFYGLILKREDYGQMNLAVTLDQGGKLVEPMAPVSVTVRSQPAILTFGTQSDTGRFEIERNFRPFWSHAAPASQ
;
A
#
# COMPACT_ATOMS: atom_id res chain seq x y z
N MET A 1 18.33 -22.22 17.12
CA MET A 1 18.06 -22.42 18.55
C MET A 1 17.11 -23.61 18.64
N ASP A 2 17.58 -24.71 19.23
CA ASP A 2 16.94 -26.04 19.22
C ASP A 2 15.68 -26.16 20.11
N GLY A 3 14.85 -25.12 20.20
CA GLY A 3 13.53 -25.19 20.85
C GLY A 3 13.51 -25.61 22.33
N GLN A 4 14.65 -25.72 23.00
CA GLN A 4 14.74 -26.10 24.41
C GLN A 4 14.91 -24.86 25.28
N LEU A 5 13.87 -24.53 26.05
CA LEU A 5 13.92 -23.53 27.13
C LEU A 5 14.53 -24.19 28.37
N THR A 6 15.48 -23.52 29.02
CA THR A 6 16.07 -24.02 30.27
C THR A 6 15.09 -23.84 31.43
N ALA A 7 15.15 -24.72 32.44
CA ALA A 7 14.33 -24.57 33.66
C ALA A 7 14.53 -23.19 34.32
N GLY A 8 15.77 -22.70 34.39
CA GLY A 8 16.04 -21.35 34.90
C GLY A 8 15.49 -20.20 34.03
N THR A 9 15.14 -20.44 32.76
CA THR A 9 14.38 -19.46 31.96
C THR A 9 12.90 -19.48 32.35
N PHE A 10 12.35 -20.66 32.66
CA PHE A 10 10.98 -20.82 33.14
C PHE A 10 10.79 -20.13 34.50
N ASP A 11 11.70 -20.36 35.45
CA ASP A 11 11.64 -19.74 36.79
C ASP A 11 11.67 -18.21 36.70
N LYS A 12 12.52 -17.65 35.83
CA LYS A 12 12.57 -16.19 35.59
C LYS A 12 11.29 -15.63 34.96
N VAL A 13 10.66 -16.39 34.07
CA VAL A 13 9.38 -16.00 33.48
C VAL A 13 8.29 -16.03 34.54
N GLU A 14 8.27 -17.05 35.41
CA GLU A 14 7.33 -17.14 36.52
C GLU A 14 7.50 -15.99 37.53
N GLU A 15 8.74 -15.68 37.93
CA GLU A 15 9.05 -14.52 38.77
C GLU A 15 8.55 -13.21 38.14
N GLN A 16 8.81 -13.01 36.85
CA GLN A 16 8.35 -11.81 36.15
C GLN A 16 6.82 -11.74 36.05
N ILE A 17 6.15 -12.86 35.77
CA ILE A 17 4.68 -12.93 35.70
C ILE A 17 4.08 -12.58 37.06
N ASN A 18 4.60 -13.16 38.15
CA ASN A 18 4.12 -12.89 39.51
C ASN A 18 4.32 -11.42 39.88
N TYR A 19 5.47 -10.84 39.53
CA TYR A 19 5.75 -9.43 39.76
C TYR A 19 4.77 -8.51 39.01
N GLU A 20 4.55 -8.73 37.72
CA GLU A 20 3.59 -7.92 36.93
C GLU A 20 2.15 -8.13 37.42
N GLN A 21 1.77 -9.35 37.82
CA GLN A 21 0.45 -9.63 38.36
C GLN A 21 0.21 -8.87 39.68
N GLN A 22 1.19 -8.88 40.59
CA GLN A 22 1.09 -8.14 41.85
C GLN A 22 0.98 -6.64 41.60
N LYS A 23 1.85 -6.09 40.74
CA LYS A 23 1.81 -4.68 40.35
C LYS A 23 0.46 -4.28 39.77
N LEU A 24 -0.12 -5.07 38.86
CA LEU A 24 -1.41 -4.78 38.25
C LEU A 24 -2.59 -4.97 39.21
N SER A 25 -2.45 -5.80 40.25
CA SER A 25 -3.50 -6.02 41.25
C SER A 25 -3.73 -4.84 42.19
N GLU A 26 -2.74 -3.96 42.32
CA GLU A 26 -2.80 -2.72 43.11
C GLU A 26 -3.48 -1.58 42.33
N GLU A 27 -3.61 -1.71 41.01
CA GLU A 27 -4.23 -0.72 40.13
C GLU A 27 -5.76 -0.88 40.05
N LEU A 28 -6.44 0.16 39.57
CA LEU A 28 -7.88 0.06 39.30
C LEU A 28 -8.14 -0.94 38.15
N PRO A 29 -9.11 -1.87 38.28
CA PRO A 29 -9.34 -2.93 37.29
C PRO A 29 -9.61 -2.45 35.85
N TYR A 30 -10.16 -1.25 35.69
CA TYR A 30 -10.47 -0.64 34.39
C TYR A 30 -9.56 0.55 34.03
N SER A 31 -8.44 0.72 34.74
CA SER A 31 -7.39 1.66 34.35
C SER A 31 -6.79 1.27 32.99
N PHE A 32 -6.20 2.25 32.28
CA PHE A 32 -5.52 1.96 31.02
C PHE A 32 -4.28 1.09 31.25
N GLU A 33 -3.61 1.27 32.38
CA GLU A 33 -2.46 0.48 32.84
C GLU A 33 -2.80 -1.00 32.89
N VAL A 34 -3.97 -1.37 33.42
CA VAL A 34 -4.47 -2.75 33.45
C VAL A 34 -5.00 -3.19 32.09
N LEU A 35 -5.88 -2.42 31.48
CA LEU A 35 -6.54 -2.81 30.22
C LEU A 35 -5.55 -2.98 29.07
N SER A 36 -4.51 -2.15 28.98
CA SER A 36 -3.47 -2.29 27.95
C SER A 36 -2.69 -3.60 28.04
N GLN A 37 -2.67 -4.27 29.20
CA GLN A 37 -2.06 -5.59 29.38
C GLN A 37 -3.00 -6.73 28.98
N VAL A 38 -4.32 -6.49 28.94
CA VAL A 38 -5.31 -7.48 28.52
C VAL A 38 -5.29 -7.64 26.98
N GLY A 39 -5.08 -8.87 26.52
CA GLY A 39 -5.02 -9.19 25.09
C GLY A 39 -6.26 -8.78 24.31
N ASP A 40 -7.45 -9.14 24.83
CA ASP A 40 -8.73 -8.87 24.18
C ASP A 40 -9.01 -7.36 24.05
N PHE A 41 -8.62 -6.57 25.07
CA PHE A 41 -8.72 -5.12 25.00
C PHE A 41 -7.84 -4.55 23.89
N ARG A 42 -6.54 -4.94 23.84
CA ARG A 42 -5.63 -4.49 22.76
C ARG A 42 -6.14 -4.84 21.37
N ILE A 43 -6.65 -6.07 21.19
CA ILE A 43 -7.20 -6.52 19.92
C ILE A 43 -8.43 -5.67 19.56
N THR A 44 -9.34 -5.47 20.50
CA THR A 44 -10.57 -4.68 20.29
C THR A 44 -10.24 -3.23 19.92
N VAL A 45 -9.34 -2.58 20.66
CA VAL A 45 -8.88 -1.22 20.35
C VAL A 45 -8.21 -1.17 18.97
N GLY A 46 -7.37 -2.17 18.64
CA GLY A 46 -6.73 -2.26 17.33
C GLY A 46 -7.73 -2.42 16.19
N LEU A 47 -8.77 -3.24 16.35
CA LEU A 47 -9.82 -3.43 15.34
C LEU A 47 -10.62 -2.14 15.13
N HIS A 48 -11.02 -1.46 16.20
CA HIS A 48 -11.71 -0.17 16.08
C HIS A 48 -10.82 0.92 15.48
N TYR A 49 -9.52 0.93 15.78
CA TYR A 49 -8.56 1.81 15.11
C TYR A 49 -8.52 1.55 13.60
N LEU A 50 -8.46 0.29 13.17
CA LEU A 50 -8.46 -0.09 11.76
C LEU A 50 -9.75 0.30 11.04
N ILE A 51 -10.90 0.15 11.70
CA ILE A 51 -12.20 0.60 11.16
C ILE A 51 -12.19 2.11 10.93
N GLN A 52 -11.72 2.89 11.90
CA GLN A 52 -11.64 4.34 11.76
C GLN A 52 -10.62 4.76 10.70
N LEU A 53 -9.46 4.11 10.65
CA LEU A 53 -8.46 4.34 9.61
C LEU A 53 -9.00 4.02 8.21
N ALA A 54 -9.74 2.91 8.06
CA ALA A 54 -10.42 2.56 6.83
C ALA A 54 -11.42 3.65 6.40
N GLY A 55 -12.18 4.21 7.35
CA GLY A 55 -13.03 5.38 7.14
C GLY A 55 -12.24 6.61 6.65
N GLN A 56 -11.09 6.89 7.26
CA GLN A 56 -10.19 7.94 6.79
C GLN A 56 -9.61 7.65 5.40
N LEU A 57 -9.55 6.39 4.97
CA LEU A 57 -9.13 5.99 3.62
C LEU A 57 -10.28 5.97 2.60
N GLY A 58 -11.49 6.36 3.02
CA GLY A 58 -12.65 6.50 2.14
C GLY A 58 -13.58 5.28 2.10
N ILE A 59 -13.45 4.32 3.02
CA ILE A 59 -14.42 3.24 3.18
C ILE A 59 -15.64 3.75 3.96
N LYS A 60 -16.82 3.70 3.35
CA LYS A 60 -18.09 4.15 3.95
C LYS A 60 -18.97 2.99 4.41
N GLY A 61 -18.75 1.80 3.87
CA GLY A 61 -19.42 0.58 4.31
C GLY A 61 -19.20 0.29 5.80
N ASN A 62 -20.18 -0.36 6.42
CA ASN A 62 -20.06 -0.80 7.81
C ASN A 62 -19.04 -1.96 7.91
N LEU A 63 -18.00 -1.77 8.72
CA LEU A 63 -16.94 -2.75 8.93
C LEU A 63 -17.07 -3.36 10.33
N GLU A 64 -17.11 -4.69 10.40
CA GLU A 64 -17.25 -5.43 11.65
C GLU A 64 -15.89 -5.69 12.30
N PRO A 65 -15.73 -5.46 13.62
CA PRO A 65 -14.50 -5.70 14.35
C PRO A 65 -14.32 -7.20 14.68
N VAL A 66 -14.06 -8.01 13.65
CA VAL A 66 -13.88 -9.46 13.77
C VAL A 66 -12.41 -9.88 13.68
N LEU A 67 -12.04 -11.00 14.29
CA LEU A 67 -10.64 -11.51 14.26
C LEU A 67 -10.13 -11.80 12.84
N SER A 68 -11.04 -12.09 11.90
CA SER A 68 -10.72 -12.31 10.49
C SER A 68 -10.56 -11.02 9.69
N PHE A 69 -10.66 -9.83 10.30
CA PHE A 69 -10.54 -8.53 9.64
C PHE A 69 -9.27 -8.42 8.76
N PRO A 70 -8.06 -8.80 9.24
CA PRO A 70 -6.85 -8.71 8.42
C PRO A 70 -6.83 -9.66 7.21
N LEU A 71 -7.72 -10.66 7.18
CA LEU A 71 -7.88 -11.60 6.08
C LEU A 71 -8.89 -11.11 5.01
N GLY A 72 -9.51 -9.94 5.22
CA GLY A 72 -10.46 -9.35 4.28
C GLY A 72 -11.86 -9.98 4.35
N SER A 73 -12.35 -10.28 5.55
CA SER A 73 -13.72 -10.81 5.75
C SER A 73 -14.83 -9.76 5.60
N ASN A 74 -14.49 -8.48 5.71
CA ASN A 74 -15.42 -7.38 5.50
C ASN A 74 -15.66 -7.12 4.01
N VAL A 75 -16.89 -6.71 3.69
CA VAL A 75 -17.31 -6.40 2.33
C VAL A 75 -17.09 -4.91 2.07
N VAL A 76 -16.39 -4.61 0.97
CA VAL A 76 -16.18 -3.25 0.47
C VAL A 76 -16.44 -3.22 -1.03
N THR A 77 -16.84 -2.07 -1.55
CA THR A 77 -16.99 -1.88 -2.99
C THR A 77 -15.62 -1.81 -3.67
N LEU A 78 -15.59 -2.09 -4.98
CA LEU A 78 -14.38 -1.96 -5.80
C LEU A 78 -13.83 -0.52 -5.74
N LEU A 79 -14.71 0.48 -5.71
CA LEU A 79 -14.36 1.88 -5.61
C LEU A 79 -13.65 2.20 -4.28
N GLU A 80 -14.26 1.83 -3.16
CA GLU A 80 -13.69 2.08 -1.82
C GLU A 80 -12.32 1.44 -1.68
N ALA A 81 -12.17 0.19 -2.13
CA ALA A 81 -10.89 -0.49 -2.10
C ALA A 81 -9.85 0.20 -3.03
N THR A 82 -10.24 0.62 -4.23
CA THR A 82 -9.32 1.31 -5.15
C THR A 82 -8.82 2.63 -4.56
N ARG A 83 -9.71 3.43 -3.97
CA ARG A 83 -9.36 4.67 -3.28
C ARG A 83 -8.52 4.43 -2.03
N MET A 84 -8.80 3.37 -1.27
CA MET A 84 -7.95 3.00 -0.14
C MET A 84 -6.50 2.76 -0.60
N TYR A 85 -6.29 2.10 -1.74
CA TYR A 85 -4.94 1.89 -2.30
C TYR A 85 -4.30 3.17 -2.85
N GLU A 86 -5.07 4.14 -3.38
CA GLU A 86 -4.59 5.50 -3.65
C GLU A 86 -4.04 6.12 -2.36
N GLY A 87 -4.81 6.07 -1.26
CA GLY A 87 -4.41 6.62 0.03
C GLY A 87 -3.19 5.95 0.65
N LEU A 88 -3.08 4.63 0.53
CA LEU A 88 -1.91 3.86 0.98
C LEU A 88 -0.62 4.24 0.24
N VAL A 89 -0.72 4.57 -1.06
CA VAL A 89 0.46 4.89 -1.89
C VAL A 89 0.82 6.38 -1.83
N THR A 90 -0.17 7.27 -1.77
CA THR A 90 0.04 8.73 -1.84
C THR A 90 0.02 9.43 -0.48
N GLY A 91 -0.36 8.70 0.58
CA GLY A 91 -0.53 9.24 1.93
C GLY A 91 -1.77 10.11 2.12
N SER A 92 -2.60 10.27 1.09
CA SER A 92 -3.77 11.15 1.10
C SER A 92 -4.95 10.56 0.34
N VAL A 93 -6.16 10.96 0.70
CA VAL A 93 -7.36 10.63 -0.06
C VAL A 93 -7.85 11.89 -0.77
N THR A 94 -8.20 11.74 -2.05
CA THR A 94 -8.83 12.80 -2.84
C THR A 94 -10.35 12.59 -2.86
N THR A 95 -11.09 13.57 -2.36
CA THR A 95 -12.56 13.66 -2.46
C THR A 95 -12.94 14.90 -3.29
N PHE A 96 -14.22 15.05 -3.62
CA PHE A 96 -14.70 16.17 -4.42
C PHE A 96 -15.89 16.84 -3.73
N GLY A 97 -15.80 18.16 -3.52
CA GLY A 97 -16.83 18.92 -2.82
C GLY A 97 -16.31 20.23 -2.24
N GLU A 98 -17.19 20.97 -1.58
CA GLU A 98 -16.76 22.11 -0.75
C GLU A 98 -16.11 21.57 0.55
N PRO A 99 -15.04 22.21 1.05
CA PRO A 99 -14.42 21.83 2.33
C PRO A 99 -15.47 21.76 3.44
N HIS A 100 -15.42 20.71 4.27
CA HIS A 100 -16.39 20.45 5.36
C HIS A 100 -17.81 20.01 4.94
N GLN A 101 -18.09 19.81 3.65
CA GLN A 101 -19.31 19.16 3.14
C GLN A 101 -19.00 17.80 2.49
N GLU A 102 -18.00 17.10 3.03
CA GLU A 102 -17.49 15.81 2.54
C GLU A 102 -18.50 14.66 2.81
N ASP A 103 -19.36 14.83 3.81
CA ASP A 103 -20.37 13.88 4.26
C ASP A 103 -21.59 13.87 3.33
N GLY A 104 -21.39 13.41 2.09
CA GLY A 104 -22.50 13.14 1.19
C GLY A 104 -22.11 13.06 -0.27
N ASN A 105 -21.02 13.73 -0.67
CA ASN A 105 -20.59 13.75 -2.06
C ASN A 105 -19.36 12.87 -2.25
N ASP A 106 -19.56 11.56 -2.18
CA ASP A 106 -18.59 10.59 -2.73
C ASP A 106 -18.70 10.49 -4.25
N SER A 107 -18.87 11.64 -4.90
CA SER A 107 -18.84 11.68 -6.34
C SER A 107 -17.41 11.39 -6.72
N LEU A 108 -17.13 10.17 -7.18
CA LEU A 108 -16.22 10.00 -8.30
C LEU A 108 -16.48 11.18 -9.22
N ALA A 109 -15.49 12.02 -9.49
CA ALA A 109 -15.63 13.14 -10.41
C ALA A 109 -15.76 12.63 -11.86
N ILE A 110 -16.77 11.78 -12.12
CA ILE A 110 -17.16 11.26 -13.42
C ILE A 110 -17.67 12.43 -14.27
N LEU A 111 -18.32 13.40 -13.63
CA LEU A 111 -18.76 14.65 -14.26
C LEU A 111 -17.68 15.71 -14.04
N SER A 112 -17.00 16.12 -15.11
CA SER A 112 -15.99 17.17 -15.07
C SER A 112 -16.60 18.58 -15.03
N ARG A 113 -17.70 18.81 -15.76
CA ARG A 113 -18.34 20.12 -15.86
C ARG A 113 -19.78 19.97 -16.34
N ILE A 114 -20.72 20.72 -15.74
CA ILE A 114 -22.08 20.91 -16.24
C ILE A 114 -22.27 22.40 -16.53
N GLU A 115 -22.76 22.73 -17.71
CA GLU A 115 -23.00 24.10 -18.15
C GLU A 115 -24.43 24.28 -18.63
N SER A 116 -24.96 25.50 -18.50
CA SER A 116 -26.22 25.90 -19.14
C SER A 116 -26.01 26.16 -20.64
N GLU A 117 -27.10 26.31 -21.38
CA GLU A 117 -27.08 26.76 -22.79
C GLU A 117 -26.33 28.09 -22.96
N ASP A 118 -26.50 29.03 -22.01
CA ASP A 118 -25.79 30.32 -22.01
C ASP A 118 -24.30 30.25 -21.62
N GLY A 119 -23.73 29.04 -21.42
CA GLY A 119 -22.34 28.84 -21.02
C GLY A 119 -22.03 29.11 -19.54
N LYS A 120 -23.06 29.23 -18.69
CA LYS A 120 -22.86 29.37 -17.24
C LYS A 120 -22.52 28.02 -16.63
N VAL A 121 -21.40 27.93 -15.91
CA VAL A 121 -21.02 26.73 -15.16
C VAL A 121 -21.99 26.52 -14.00
N LEU A 122 -22.68 25.37 -14.03
CA LEU A 122 -23.63 24.94 -13.01
C LEU A 122 -22.99 24.00 -11.98
N PHE A 123 -22.01 23.21 -12.42
CA PHE A 123 -21.28 22.28 -11.58
C PHE A 123 -19.88 22.06 -12.13
N GLU A 124 -18.89 22.10 -11.25
CA GLU A 124 -17.51 21.70 -11.50
C GLU A 124 -16.96 21.15 -10.18
N PRO A 125 -16.51 19.89 -10.13
CA PRO A 125 -16.05 19.27 -8.89
C PRO A 125 -14.71 19.87 -8.49
N LYS A 126 -14.62 20.38 -7.25
CA LYS A 126 -13.36 20.85 -6.67
C LYS A 126 -12.69 19.71 -5.90
N PRO A 127 -11.45 19.33 -6.23
CA PRO A 127 -10.73 18.30 -5.48
C PRO A 127 -10.34 18.82 -4.09
N VAL A 128 -10.60 18.00 -3.08
CA VAL A 128 -10.17 18.21 -1.69
C VAL A 128 -9.27 17.04 -1.32
N ARG A 129 -8.03 17.35 -0.93
CA ARG A 129 -7.03 16.34 -0.55
C ARG A 129 -6.88 16.32 0.97
N ARG A 130 -7.18 15.19 1.59
CA ARG A 130 -7.00 14.98 3.03
C ARG A 130 -5.83 14.04 3.29
N GLN A 131 -4.85 14.49 4.06
CA GLN A 131 -3.71 13.67 4.46
C GLN A 131 -4.13 12.66 5.54
N VAL A 132 -3.70 11.40 5.37
CA VAL A 132 -4.01 10.28 6.29
C VAL A 132 -2.74 9.73 6.93
N PHE A 133 -1.65 9.69 6.17
CA PHE A 133 -0.35 9.19 6.62
C PHE A 133 0.74 10.25 6.50
N ASP A 134 1.75 10.16 7.36
CA ASP A 134 2.99 10.92 7.19
C ASP A 134 3.86 10.31 6.08
N GLN A 135 4.91 11.05 5.71
CA GLN A 135 5.78 10.67 4.61
C GLN A 135 6.58 9.38 4.90
N LYS A 136 7.06 9.17 6.14
CA LYS A 136 7.79 7.94 6.47
C LYS A 136 6.90 6.71 6.32
N THR A 137 5.65 6.77 6.81
CA THR A 137 4.67 5.68 6.63
C THR A 137 4.33 5.46 5.16
N THR A 138 4.11 6.52 4.39
CA THR A 138 3.80 6.42 2.95
C THR A 138 4.94 5.76 2.16
N LEU A 139 6.19 6.12 2.46
CA LEU A 139 7.37 5.50 1.85
C LEU A 139 7.50 4.02 2.20
N ALA A 140 7.29 3.65 3.46
CA ALA A 140 7.36 2.27 3.93
C ALA A 140 6.27 1.40 3.27
N ILE A 141 5.02 1.85 3.26
CA ILE A 141 3.90 1.16 2.59
C ILE A 141 4.18 1.03 1.09
N GLY A 142 4.65 2.10 0.45
CA GLY A 142 5.03 2.10 -0.95
C GLY A 142 6.12 1.06 -1.26
N GLY A 143 7.15 0.95 -0.42
CA GLY A 143 8.19 -0.07 -0.55
C GLY A 143 7.65 -1.50 -0.41
N ILE A 144 6.74 -1.74 0.53
CA ILE A 144 6.08 -3.05 0.71
C ILE A 144 5.28 -3.41 -0.55
N LEU A 145 4.44 -2.50 -1.05
CA LEU A 145 3.60 -2.74 -2.23
C LEU A 145 4.43 -2.91 -3.52
N GLU A 146 5.56 -2.20 -3.64
CA GLU A 146 6.51 -2.40 -4.73
C GLU A 146 7.15 -3.79 -4.66
N ASN A 147 7.52 -4.27 -3.46
CA ASN A 147 8.10 -5.59 -3.26
C ASN A 147 7.13 -6.74 -3.56
N VAL A 148 5.83 -6.56 -3.30
CA VAL A 148 4.81 -7.54 -3.71
C VAL A 148 4.80 -7.73 -5.24
N VAL A 149 5.05 -6.66 -5.99
CA VAL A 149 5.16 -6.73 -7.45
C VAL A 149 6.55 -7.22 -7.90
N LYS A 150 7.65 -6.88 -7.21
CA LYS A 150 8.99 -7.37 -7.60
C LYS A 150 9.17 -8.86 -7.32
N PHE A 151 8.70 -9.31 -6.14
CA PHE A 151 9.11 -10.58 -5.55
C PHE A 151 7.93 -11.46 -5.10
N GLY A 152 6.72 -10.90 -5.03
CA GLY A 152 5.53 -11.59 -4.53
C GLY A 152 4.59 -12.09 -5.63
N THR A 153 3.31 -12.23 -5.25
CA THR A 153 2.25 -12.72 -6.13
C THR A 153 1.88 -11.77 -7.27
N GLY A 154 2.38 -10.53 -7.24
CA GLY A 154 2.21 -9.53 -8.31
C GLY A 154 3.27 -9.62 -9.41
N LYS A 155 4.27 -10.53 -9.30
CA LYS A 155 5.47 -10.58 -10.16
C LYS A 155 5.21 -10.45 -11.66
N SER A 156 4.17 -11.12 -12.17
CA SER A 156 3.87 -11.08 -13.61
C SER A 156 3.53 -9.69 -14.14
N ALA A 157 3.17 -8.72 -13.29
CA ALA A 157 2.95 -7.33 -13.70
C ALA A 157 4.23 -6.70 -14.25
N GLY A 158 5.37 -6.97 -13.63
CA GLY A 158 6.68 -6.44 -14.06
C GLY A 158 7.09 -6.91 -15.45
N ASP A 159 6.61 -8.07 -15.89
CA ASP A 159 6.86 -8.61 -17.22
C ASP A 159 5.81 -8.16 -18.25
N LYS A 160 4.57 -7.89 -17.82
CA LYS A 160 3.43 -7.62 -18.71
C LYS A 160 3.22 -6.14 -18.99
N VAL A 161 3.54 -5.27 -18.03
CA VAL A 161 3.39 -3.83 -18.18
C VAL A 161 4.70 -3.26 -18.72
N LYS A 162 4.66 -2.71 -19.94
CA LYS A 162 5.86 -2.27 -20.65
C LYS A 162 5.63 -0.94 -21.33
N LEU A 163 6.66 -0.10 -21.30
CA LEU A 163 6.75 1.05 -22.19
C LEU A 163 6.91 0.55 -23.63
N ARG A 164 6.04 1.01 -24.52
CA ARG A 164 6.02 0.64 -25.95
C ARG A 164 6.18 1.91 -26.78
N ALA A 165 6.83 1.78 -27.93
CA ALA A 165 6.86 2.85 -28.91
C ALA A 165 5.44 3.17 -29.38
N ASP A 166 5.20 4.43 -29.72
CA ASP A 166 3.96 4.81 -30.38
C ASP A 166 3.91 4.30 -31.84
N GLU A 167 2.77 4.51 -32.50
CA GLU A 167 2.55 4.07 -33.88
C GLU A 167 3.43 4.81 -34.90
N GLN A 168 3.97 5.98 -34.51
CA GLN A 168 4.84 6.84 -35.31
C GLN A 168 6.33 6.53 -35.08
N GLY A 169 6.66 5.62 -34.15
CA GLY A 169 8.03 5.24 -33.81
C GLY A 169 8.71 6.15 -32.78
N SER A 170 7.99 7.13 -32.21
CA SER A 170 8.47 7.90 -31.06
C SER A 170 8.67 6.98 -29.87
N GLY A 171 9.73 7.22 -29.11
CA GLY A 171 10.02 6.40 -27.94
C GLY A 171 10.56 4.99 -28.23
N ALA A 172 10.92 4.69 -29.49
CA ALA A 172 11.53 3.41 -29.86
C ALA A 172 12.82 3.13 -29.10
N GLU A 173 13.60 4.15 -28.76
CA GLU A 173 14.81 4.02 -27.95
C GLU A 173 14.49 3.53 -26.54
N ILE A 174 13.50 4.15 -25.87
CA ILE A 174 13.04 3.75 -24.53
C ILE A 174 12.43 2.35 -24.56
N ALA A 175 11.59 2.04 -25.55
CA ALA A 175 10.98 0.73 -25.69
C ALA A 175 12.04 -0.39 -25.87
N LYS A 176 13.13 -0.11 -26.58
CA LYS A 176 14.26 -1.05 -26.75
C LYS A 176 15.00 -1.35 -25.46
N LEU A 177 15.02 -0.42 -24.49
CA LEU A 177 15.63 -0.67 -23.18
C LEU A 177 14.89 -1.75 -22.38
N ASN A 178 13.61 -2.01 -22.71
CA ASN A 178 12.77 -3.05 -22.08
C ASN A 178 12.82 -2.99 -20.54
N LEU A 179 12.78 -1.76 -20.01
CA LEU A 179 12.89 -1.52 -18.58
C LEU A 179 11.59 -1.86 -17.85
N PRO A 180 11.68 -2.48 -16.66
CA PRO A 180 10.50 -2.78 -15.86
C PRO A 180 9.90 -1.49 -15.31
N VAL A 181 8.61 -1.27 -15.53
CA VAL A 181 7.88 -0.14 -14.92
C VAL A 181 7.84 -0.34 -13.40
N PRO A 182 8.16 0.67 -12.57
CA PRO A 182 7.98 0.57 -11.12
C PRO A 182 6.48 0.60 -10.81
N LEU A 183 5.95 -0.52 -10.36
CA LEU A 183 4.53 -0.70 -10.06
C LEU A 183 4.38 -1.09 -8.60
N LEU A 184 3.26 -0.69 -8.02
CA LEU A 184 2.89 -1.01 -6.64
C LEU A 184 1.58 -1.77 -6.67
N GLY A 185 1.41 -2.77 -5.84
CA GLY A 185 0.11 -3.41 -5.74
C GLY A 185 0.06 -4.65 -4.88
N LYS A 186 -1.13 -5.20 -4.77
CA LYS A 186 -1.42 -6.36 -3.96
C LYS A 186 -2.52 -7.20 -4.57
N THR A 187 -2.27 -8.51 -4.56
CA THR A 187 -3.21 -9.54 -4.94
C THR A 187 -4.13 -9.91 -3.78
N GLY A 188 -5.43 -10.01 -4.05
CA GLY A 188 -6.44 -10.58 -3.16
C GLY A 188 -7.04 -11.87 -3.75
N THR A 189 -7.35 -12.85 -2.90
CA THR A 189 -8.03 -14.10 -3.29
C THR A 189 -8.86 -14.55 -2.11
N ALA A 190 -10.18 -14.57 -2.28
CA ALA A 190 -11.07 -15.03 -1.22
C ALA A 190 -10.95 -16.54 -1.00
N ASN A 191 -11.36 -16.96 0.20
CA ASN A 191 -11.54 -18.37 0.52
C ASN A 191 -12.41 -19.05 -0.54
N ASN A 192 -12.09 -20.31 -0.83
CA ASN A 192 -12.79 -21.11 -1.83
C ASN A 192 -12.74 -20.57 -3.27
N TYR A 193 -11.91 -19.55 -3.55
CA TYR A 193 -11.76 -18.95 -4.89
C TYR A 193 -13.07 -18.36 -5.43
N THR A 194 -13.91 -17.79 -4.56
CA THR A 194 -15.17 -17.15 -4.97
C THR A 194 -14.94 -15.82 -5.66
N ASN A 195 -13.87 -15.12 -5.29
CA ASN A 195 -13.43 -13.91 -5.97
C ASN A 195 -11.91 -13.77 -5.99
N ALA A 196 -11.46 -12.96 -6.94
CA ALA A 196 -10.07 -12.64 -7.22
C ALA A 196 -9.95 -11.12 -7.45
N SER A 197 -8.96 -10.49 -6.86
CA SER A 197 -8.73 -9.05 -7.02
C SER A 197 -7.25 -8.70 -7.14
N PHE A 198 -7.00 -7.58 -7.79
CA PHE A 198 -5.70 -6.93 -7.76
C PHE A 198 -5.91 -5.42 -7.66
N PHE A 199 -5.33 -4.82 -6.63
CA PHE A 199 -5.31 -3.38 -6.44
C PHE A 199 -3.88 -2.91 -6.55
N GLY A 200 -3.66 -1.90 -7.39
CA GLY A 200 -2.33 -1.40 -7.64
C GLY A 200 -2.32 0.05 -8.04
N TYR A 201 -1.12 0.57 -8.17
CA TYR A 201 -0.86 1.95 -8.50
C TYR A 201 0.18 1.99 -9.61
N LEU A 202 -0.16 2.71 -10.69
CA LEU A 202 0.74 3.10 -11.75
C LEU A 202 1.26 4.50 -11.42
N PRO A 203 2.53 4.66 -11.00
CA PRO A 203 3.09 5.98 -10.69
C PRO A 203 3.09 6.90 -11.91
N GLY A 204 3.10 8.21 -11.69
CA GLY A 204 3.27 9.22 -12.74
C GLY A 204 4.73 9.32 -13.21
N VAL A 205 4.95 10.10 -14.27
CA VAL A 205 6.31 10.45 -14.74
C VAL A 205 6.78 11.72 -14.03
N MET A 206 8.02 11.73 -13.55
CA MET A 206 8.60 12.93 -12.96
C MET A 206 8.74 14.04 -14.01
N ALA A 207 8.54 15.30 -13.63
CA ALA A 207 8.61 16.42 -14.57
C ALA A 207 9.97 16.56 -15.29
N SER A 208 11.06 16.10 -14.67
CA SER A 208 12.40 16.03 -15.28
C SER A 208 12.57 14.91 -16.30
N GLY A 209 11.68 13.91 -16.33
CA GLY A 209 11.75 12.76 -17.23
C GLY A 209 12.76 11.67 -16.84
N ASP A 210 13.52 11.84 -15.75
CA ASP A 210 14.57 10.91 -15.30
C ASP A 210 14.05 9.78 -14.38
N GLY A 211 12.73 9.63 -14.25
CA GLY A 211 12.12 8.61 -13.43
C GLY A 211 10.62 8.75 -13.26
N MET A 212 10.08 7.91 -12.37
CA MET A 212 8.66 7.88 -12.02
C MET A 212 8.46 8.44 -10.61
N VAL A 213 7.28 8.95 -10.31
CA VAL A 213 6.96 9.57 -9.02
C VAL A 213 5.56 9.15 -8.55
N GLN A 214 5.31 9.16 -7.23
CA GLN A 214 4.02 8.71 -6.68
C GLN A 214 2.86 9.64 -7.06
N GLN A 215 3.13 10.93 -7.24
CA GLN A 215 2.16 11.94 -7.66
C GLN A 215 1.74 11.73 -9.12
N ASP A 216 0.56 12.26 -9.46
CA ASP A 216 0.01 12.26 -10.82
C ASP A 216 -0.04 10.87 -11.48
N GLY A 217 -0.23 9.84 -10.65
CA GLY A 217 -0.39 8.46 -11.06
C GLY A 217 -1.85 8.00 -11.06
N PHE A 218 -2.04 6.69 -11.24
CA PHE A 218 -3.35 6.05 -11.33
C PHE A 218 -3.47 4.91 -10.34
N ALA A 219 -4.43 5.00 -9.42
CA ALA A 219 -4.91 3.85 -8.67
C ALA A 219 -5.86 3.02 -9.56
N ILE A 220 -5.60 1.73 -9.67
CA ILE A 220 -6.35 0.81 -10.52
C ILE A 220 -6.74 -0.40 -9.67
N GLY A 221 -8.04 -0.70 -9.61
CA GLY A 221 -8.57 -1.90 -8.98
C GLY A 221 -9.26 -2.79 -10.00
N THR A 222 -8.96 -4.08 -9.96
CA THR A 222 -9.67 -5.10 -10.73
C THR A 222 -10.23 -6.17 -9.82
N TYR A 223 -11.45 -6.62 -10.13
CA TYR A 223 -12.17 -7.66 -9.42
C TYR A 223 -12.79 -8.63 -10.43
N VAL A 224 -12.71 -9.92 -10.14
CA VAL A 224 -13.31 -10.99 -10.93
C VAL A 224 -14.01 -11.95 -9.98
N GLY A 225 -15.26 -12.29 -10.30
CA GLY A 225 -16.12 -13.20 -9.54
C GLY A 225 -17.43 -13.44 -10.29
N PHE A 226 -18.22 -14.40 -9.83
CA PHE A 226 -19.59 -14.58 -10.30
C PHE A 226 -20.57 -13.85 -9.39
N ASP A 227 -21.67 -13.34 -9.94
CA ASP A 227 -22.69 -12.61 -9.19
C ASP A 227 -23.34 -13.45 -8.09
N ASP A 228 -23.45 -14.77 -8.31
CA ASP A 228 -23.98 -15.74 -7.36
C ASP A 228 -22.94 -16.27 -6.35
N ASN A 229 -21.73 -15.68 -6.34
CA ASN A 229 -20.60 -16.08 -5.49
C ASN A 229 -20.18 -17.55 -5.62
N GLN A 230 -20.51 -18.22 -6.74
CA GLN A 230 -20.04 -19.58 -6.94
C GLN A 230 -18.50 -19.65 -7.08
N PRO A 231 -17.85 -20.75 -6.66
CA PRO A 231 -16.40 -20.88 -6.76
C PRO A 231 -15.87 -20.85 -8.20
N MET A 232 -14.85 -20.01 -8.48
CA MET A 232 -14.13 -19.97 -9.76
C MET A 232 -13.06 -21.07 -9.84
N ARG A 233 -13.48 -22.33 -9.71
CA ARG A 233 -12.60 -23.50 -9.80
C ARG A 233 -13.22 -24.61 -10.63
N ARG A 234 -12.40 -25.29 -11.42
CA ARG A 234 -12.81 -26.47 -12.20
C ARG A 234 -11.69 -27.49 -12.22
N LYS A 235 -11.93 -28.67 -11.65
CA LYS A 235 -10.92 -29.74 -11.50
C LYS A 235 -9.64 -29.19 -10.84
N ALA A 236 -8.52 -29.19 -11.56
CA ALA A 236 -7.24 -28.68 -11.07
C ALA A 236 -7.07 -27.15 -11.23
N SER A 237 -7.92 -26.49 -12.03
CA SER A 237 -7.83 -25.05 -12.27
C SER A 237 -8.52 -24.27 -11.16
N ARG A 238 -7.86 -23.21 -10.69
CA ARG A 238 -8.32 -22.30 -9.64
C ARG A 238 -7.95 -20.87 -10.03
N ILE A 239 -8.93 -19.97 -10.05
CA ILE A 239 -8.71 -18.56 -10.41
C ILE A 239 -8.36 -17.78 -9.14
N SER A 240 -7.08 -17.44 -8.98
CA SER A 240 -6.59 -16.54 -7.93
C SER A 240 -6.49 -15.10 -8.45
N GLY A 241 -6.21 -14.14 -7.58
CA GLY A 241 -5.97 -12.75 -7.98
C GLY A 241 -4.87 -12.60 -9.04
N ALA A 242 -3.80 -13.40 -8.95
CA ALA A 242 -2.70 -13.36 -9.91
C ALA A 242 -3.07 -13.90 -11.30
N ALA A 243 -3.99 -14.87 -11.35
CA ALA A 243 -4.44 -15.50 -12.59
C ALA A 243 -5.70 -14.85 -13.18
N GLY A 244 -6.58 -14.30 -12.35
CA GLY A 244 -7.87 -13.75 -12.74
C GLY A 244 -7.88 -12.23 -12.89
N ALA A 245 -7.44 -11.49 -11.86
CA ALA A 245 -7.60 -10.04 -11.80
C ALA A 245 -6.37 -9.28 -12.31
N LEU A 246 -5.17 -9.77 -12.01
CA LEU A 246 -3.91 -9.12 -12.40
C LEU A 246 -3.72 -8.98 -13.92
N PRO A 247 -4.10 -9.94 -14.80
CA PRO A 247 -3.97 -9.76 -16.24
C PRO A 247 -4.75 -8.55 -16.76
N THR A 248 -6.02 -8.40 -16.38
CA THR A 248 -6.86 -7.24 -16.73
C THR A 248 -6.26 -5.94 -16.18
N TRP A 249 -5.72 -5.98 -14.96
CA TRP A 249 -5.03 -4.82 -14.40
C TRP A 249 -3.83 -4.39 -15.25
N CYS A 250 -3.03 -5.35 -15.72
CA CYS A 250 -1.88 -5.08 -16.59
C CYS A 250 -2.30 -4.49 -17.95
N GLU A 251 -3.44 -4.93 -18.50
CA GLU A 251 -3.99 -4.39 -19.74
C GLU A 251 -4.40 -2.92 -19.56
N ILE A 252 -5.15 -2.61 -18.49
CA ILE A 252 -5.54 -1.22 -18.16
C ILE A 252 -4.29 -0.35 -17.97
N ALA A 253 -3.30 -0.83 -17.22
CA ALA A 253 -2.05 -0.10 -17.01
C ALA A 253 -1.30 0.17 -18.32
N ASN A 254 -1.23 -0.81 -19.23
CA ASN A 254 -0.61 -0.62 -20.56
C ASN A 254 -1.39 0.39 -21.43
N VAL A 255 -2.73 0.37 -21.36
CA VAL A 255 -3.56 1.38 -22.05
C VAL A 255 -3.27 2.77 -21.48
N LEU A 256 -3.23 2.91 -20.14
CA LEU A 256 -2.90 4.19 -19.51
C LEU A 256 -1.50 4.68 -19.88
N LEU A 257 -0.48 3.81 -19.91
CA LEU A 257 0.86 4.18 -20.36
C LEU A 257 0.86 4.77 -21.78
N LYS A 258 0.04 4.21 -22.69
CA LYS A 258 -0.12 4.70 -24.07
C LYS A 258 -0.90 6.01 -24.10
N GLU A 259 -2.11 6.04 -23.55
CA GLU A 259 -3.04 7.18 -23.66
C GLU A 259 -2.54 8.43 -22.91
N GLN A 260 -1.76 8.23 -21.84
CA GLN A 260 -1.13 9.32 -21.10
C GLN A 260 0.25 9.68 -21.63
N ASP A 261 0.68 9.04 -22.71
CA ASP A 261 1.93 9.29 -23.42
C ASP A 261 3.15 9.33 -22.48
N TYR A 262 3.33 8.26 -21.71
CA TYR A 262 4.42 8.19 -20.72
C TYR A 262 5.78 8.26 -21.39
N VAL A 263 5.91 7.70 -22.59
CA VAL A 263 7.20 7.55 -23.26
C VAL A 263 7.75 8.89 -23.74
N SER A 264 6.90 9.80 -24.22
CA SER A 264 7.33 11.13 -24.64
C SER A 264 7.81 12.02 -23.48
N LYS A 265 7.37 11.71 -22.25
CA LYS A 265 7.72 12.45 -21.03
C LYS A 265 9.03 12.00 -20.38
N LEU A 266 9.62 10.91 -20.86
CA LEU A 266 10.84 10.33 -20.30
C LEU A 266 12.07 10.80 -21.08
N ASP A 267 13.15 11.08 -20.36
CA ASP A 267 14.45 11.37 -20.97
C ASP A 267 15.15 10.04 -21.33
N PRO A 268 15.35 9.73 -22.63
CA PRO A 268 15.96 8.47 -23.04
C PRO A 268 17.41 8.31 -22.56
N VAL A 269 18.16 9.41 -22.41
CA VAL A 269 19.56 9.40 -21.99
C VAL A 269 19.62 8.99 -20.53
N ASP A 270 18.96 9.73 -19.64
CA ASP A 270 19.00 9.46 -18.20
C ASP A 270 18.46 8.06 -17.88
N ILE A 271 17.35 7.68 -18.51
CA ILE A 271 16.74 6.36 -18.31
C ILE A 271 17.65 5.23 -18.80
N SER A 272 18.47 5.44 -19.84
CA SER A 272 19.45 4.44 -20.29
C SER A 272 20.60 4.22 -19.30
N PHE A 273 21.01 5.26 -18.57
CA PHE A 273 22.10 5.18 -17.58
C PHE A 273 21.63 4.69 -16.21
N TYR A 274 20.49 5.19 -15.74
CA TYR A 274 20.03 4.98 -14.36
C TYR A 274 18.88 3.97 -14.25
N GLY A 275 18.29 3.59 -15.37
CA GLY A 275 17.09 2.76 -15.43
C GLY A 275 15.82 3.52 -15.02
N LEU A 276 14.68 2.82 -15.07
CA LEU A 276 13.39 3.39 -14.68
C LEU A 276 13.07 3.02 -13.22
N ILE A 277 13.21 4.00 -12.32
CA ILE A 277 12.98 3.84 -10.89
C ILE A 277 11.84 4.74 -10.40
N LEU A 278 11.23 4.34 -9.27
CA LEU A 278 10.36 5.21 -8.51
C LEU A 278 11.22 6.10 -7.61
N LYS A 279 11.32 7.37 -7.98
CA LYS A 279 12.02 8.40 -7.22
C LYS A 279 11.18 8.75 -5.99
N ARG A 280 11.87 8.99 -4.88
CA ARG A 280 11.28 9.27 -3.57
C ARG A 280 12.08 10.40 -2.94
N GLU A 281 11.39 11.33 -2.30
CA GLU A 281 12.02 12.34 -1.46
C GLU A 281 12.78 11.67 -0.30
N ASP A 282 13.90 12.26 0.11
CA ASP A 282 14.73 11.74 1.19
C ASP A 282 14.25 12.25 2.55
N TYR A 283 13.74 11.33 3.36
CA TYR A 283 13.33 11.51 4.75
C TYR A 283 14.21 10.68 5.71
N GLY A 284 15.41 10.30 5.27
CA GLY A 284 16.34 9.44 6.02
C GLY A 284 16.03 7.95 5.90
N GLN A 285 15.29 7.54 4.85
CA GLN A 285 15.05 6.13 4.58
C GLN A 285 16.32 5.40 4.12
N MET A 286 16.40 4.12 4.45
CA MET A 286 17.43 3.19 3.98
C MET A 286 16.79 2.05 3.20
N ASN A 287 17.47 1.55 2.18
CA ASN A 287 17.04 0.34 1.46
C ASN A 287 18.02 -0.80 1.79
N LEU A 288 17.56 -1.79 2.55
CA LEU A 288 18.42 -2.81 3.16
C LEU A 288 18.09 -4.20 2.62
N ALA A 289 19.12 -5.03 2.41
CA ALA A 289 18.96 -6.39 1.92
C ALA A 289 18.13 -7.26 2.89
N VAL A 290 17.25 -8.07 2.33
CA VAL A 290 16.41 -9.02 3.08
C VAL A 290 16.47 -10.42 2.49
N THR A 291 16.19 -11.43 3.30
CA THR A 291 16.08 -12.83 2.87
C THR A 291 14.64 -13.15 2.46
N LEU A 292 14.45 -13.48 1.18
CA LEU A 292 13.14 -13.79 0.60
C LEU A 292 12.46 -14.99 1.31
N ASP A 293 13.22 -16.06 1.53
CA ASP A 293 12.70 -17.35 2.03
C ASP A 293 12.54 -17.39 3.56
N GLN A 294 12.86 -16.31 4.28
CA GLN A 294 12.71 -16.23 5.74
C GLN A 294 11.82 -15.05 6.16
N GLY A 295 10.79 -14.78 5.36
CA GLY A 295 9.79 -13.75 5.68
C GLY A 295 10.31 -12.32 5.55
N GLY A 296 11.37 -12.09 4.77
CA GLY A 296 11.95 -10.76 4.58
C GLY A 296 12.79 -10.28 5.76
N LYS A 297 13.42 -11.22 6.51
CA LYS A 297 14.33 -10.85 7.59
C LYS A 297 15.53 -10.06 7.04
N LEU A 298 15.94 -9.00 7.73
CA LEU A 298 17.13 -8.24 7.39
C LEU A 298 18.38 -9.12 7.42
N VAL A 299 19.23 -8.93 6.41
CA VAL A 299 20.56 -9.55 6.37
C VAL A 299 21.43 -8.89 7.44
N GLU A 300 22.14 -9.70 8.22
CA GLU A 300 23.13 -9.26 9.21
C GLU A 300 24.54 -9.69 8.78
N PRO A 301 25.56 -8.80 8.80
CA PRO A 301 25.47 -7.37 9.15
C PRO A 301 24.67 -6.57 8.11
N MET A 302 24.23 -5.36 8.50
CA MET A 302 23.39 -4.50 7.65
C MET A 302 24.04 -4.29 6.27
N ALA A 303 23.30 -4.59 5.21
CA ALA A 303 23.76 -4.47 3.83
C ALA A 303 22.84 -3.53 3.02
N PRO A 304 23.27 -2.30 2.71
CA PRO A 304 22.52 -1.40 1.84
C PRO A 304 22.42 -1.94 0.41
N VAL A 305 21.28 -1.71 -0.23
CA VAL A 305 21.01 -2.10 -1.62
C VAL A 305 20.59 -0.86 -2.41
N SER A 306 21.27 -0.59 -3.53
CA SER A 306 20.86 0.50 -4.42
C SER A 306 19.43 0.30 -4.91
N VAL A 307 18.63 1.37 -4.92
CA VAL A 307 17.24 1.34 -5.43
C VAL A 307 17.16 1.02 -6.93
N THR A 308 18.26 1.20 -7.67
CA THR A 308 18.36 0.82 -9.08
C THR A 308 18.48 -0.70 -9.28
N VAL A 309 18.93 -1.44 -8.26
CA VAL A 309 19.06 -2.90 -8.30
C VAL A 309 17.74 -3.55 -7.93
N ARG A 310 16.88 -3.75 -8.95
CA ARG A 310 15.52 -4.28 -8.75
C ARG A 310 15.42 -5.79 -8.58
N SER A 311 16.48 -6.53 -8.89
CA SER A 311 16.53 -8.00 -8.80
C SER A 311 16.88 -8.51 -7.41
N GLN A 312 17.47 -7.67 -6.55
CA GLN A 312 17.87 -8.03 -5.20
C GLN A 312 16.75 -7.69 -4.20
N PRO A 313 16.27 -8.65 -3.39
CA PRO A 313 15.29 -8.37 -2.35
C PRO A 313 15.85 -7.38 -1.32
N ALA A 314 15.15 -6.26 -1.16
CA ALA A 314 15.49 -5.23 -0.19
C ALA A 314 14.21 -4.61 0.38
N ILE A 315 14.29 -4.05 1.58
CA ILE A 315 13.19 -3.33 2.23
C ILE A 315 13.57 -1.87 2.46
N LEU A 316 12.64 -0.98 2.14
CA LEU A 316 12.73 0.43 2.50
C LEU A 316 12.29 0.58 3.96
N THR A 317 13.18 1.08 4.82
CA THR A 317 12.99 1.15 6.27
C THR A 317 13.73 2.36 6.86
N PHE A 318 13.54 2.60 8.16
CA PHE A 318 14.15 3.69 8.91
C PHE A 318 14.81 3.15 10.18
N GLY A 319 15.95 3.71 10.56
CA GLY A 319 16.72 3.21 11.70
C GLY A 319 18.16 3.68 11.68
N THR A 320 18.95 3.10 12.57
CA THR A 320 20.37 3.41 12.75
C THR A 320 21.21 2.15 12.73
N GLN A 321 22.48 2.28 12.40
CA GLN A 321 23.45 1.21 12.53
C GLN A 321 24.08 1.29 13.93
N SER A 322 24.00 0.20 14.68
CA SER A 322 24.73 0.05 15.95
C SER A 322 26.24 -0.11 15.70
N ASP A 323 27.05 0.10 16.74
CA ASP A 323 28.51 -0.09 16.70
C ASP A 323 28.93 -1.51 16.28
N THR A 324 28.05 -2.50 16.49
CA THR A 324 28.28 -3.90 16.10
C THR A 324 27.91 -4.21 14.65
N GLY A 325 27.46 -3.20 13.88
CA GLY A 325 27.02 -3.35 12.50
C GLY A 325 25.61 -3.90 12.33
N ARG A 326 24.87 -4.12 13.44
CA ARG A 326 23.44 -4.49 13.41
C ARG A 326 22.56 -3.28 13.16
N PHE A 327 21.47 -3.50 12.45
CA PHE A 327 20.46 -2.47 12.22
C PHE A 327 19.46 -2.39 13.37
N GLU A 328 19.25 -1.20 13.89
CA GLU A 328 18.25 -0.88 14.91
C GLU A 328 17.10 -0.13 14.23
N ILE A 329 15.93 -0.78 14.17
CA ILE A 329 14.73 -0.24 13.52
C ILE A 329 14.19 0.94 14.33
N GLU A 330 13.97 2.08 13.67
CA GLU A 330 13.21 3.21 14.22
C GLU A 330 11.72 2.86 14.27
N ARG A 331 11.12 2.89 15.47
CA ARG A 331 9.68 2.70 15.63
C ARG A 331 8.93 3.98 15.34
N ASN A 332 8.46 4.12 14.11
CA ASN A 332 7.60 5.23 13.68
C ASN A 332 6.13 4.78 13.70
N PHE A 333 5.37 5.22 14.70
CA PHE A 333 3.91 5.14 14.70
C PHE A 333 3.33 6.53 14.90
N ARG A 334 2.59 7.00 13.90
CA ARG A 334 1.78 8.21 13.99
C ARG A 334 0.34 7.85 13.69
N PRO A 335 -0.59 8.02 14.66
CA PRO A 335 -1.99 7.71 14.40
C PRO A 335 -2.59 8.71 13.42
N PHE A 336 -3.59 8.29 12.63
CA PHE A 336 -4.16 9.14 11.58
C PHE A 336 -4.71 10.47 12.09
N TRP A 337 -5.21 10.53 13.33
CA TRP A 337 -5.74 11.77 13.94
C TRP A 337 -4.64 12.77 14.31
N SER A 338 -3.37 12.38 14.29
CA SER A 338 -2.25 13.32 14.49
C SER A 338 -2.06 14.27 13.31
N HIS A 339 -2.70 13.97 12.16
CA HIS A 339 -2.69 14.80 10.96
C HIS A 339 -3.95 15.65 10.78
N ALA A 340 -5.00 15.38 11.57
CA ALA A 340 -6.19 16.20 11.57
C ALA A 340 -5.86 17.55 12.22
N ALA A 341 -6.23 18.67 11.56
CA ALA A 341 -6.25 19.96 12.23
C ALA A 341 -7.07 19.83 13.53
N PRO A 342 -6.69 20.51 14.64
CA PRO A 342 -7.45 20.40 15.87
C PRO A 342 -8.91 20.74 15.58
N ALA A 343 -9.81 19.83 15.95
CA ALA A 343 -11.23 20.10 15.91
C ALA A 343 -11.45 21.40 16.70
N SER A 344 -11.92 22.44 16.01
CA SER A 344 -12.32 23.69 16.64
C SER A 344 -13.30 23.37 17.76
N GLN A 345 -12.88 23.64 19.00
CA GLN A 345 -13.74 23.58 20.19
C GLN A 345 -14.86 24.62 20.10
#